data_AF-A0A5C8EWQ9-F1
#
_entry.id   AF-A0A5C8EWQ9-F1
#
_cell.length_a   1.000
_cell.length_b   1.000
_cell.length_c   1.000
_cell.angle_alpha   90.00
_cell.angle_beta   90.00
_cell.angle_gamma   90.00
#
_symmetry.space_group_name_H-M   'P 1'
#
loop_
_entity.id
_entity.type
_entity.pdbx_description
1 polymer ?
#
loop_
_entity_poly.entity_id
_entity_poly.type
_entity_poly.pdbx_seq_one_letter_code
_entity_poly.pdbx_strand_id
1 'polypeptide(L)'
;MFLIDDEYIKKSISIYKATRSVITLKEINEHLSRYIYNYPRKAFGINHENALDFYCYYMERIENIILKYNETEVKFITWFTYTLRNSYLNYVGYKKRKDKYSNVKEISIDAPLCNREAYTLHDVLYDTKTYSLNDYVDDADDIENIGLKMFNYIESIFNERDSLTFFMHNLELFINLVSKPLMNYFSISYEEAYSIIEKARATYIHKYNDIIKLQDSIANINLQIAENNRKGIFTIHLASKKQQKIKKLQSIKVTVSYDFLSNLFDITVNAVTKIIKKIKTQLKESFKL
;
A
#
# COMPACT_ATOMS: atom_id res chain seq x y z
N MET A 1 -23.53 -6.28 33.01
CA MET A 1 -22.70 -5.37 32.19
C MET A 1 -21.26 -5.73 32.51
N PHE A 2 -20.46 -6.23 31.57
CA PHE A 2 -19.10 -6.67 31.87
C PHE A 2 -18.21 -5.44 31.99
N LEU A 3 -17.74 -5.17 33.20
CA LEU A 3 -17.03 -3.95 33.53
C LEU A 3 -15.55 -4.15 33.12
N ILE A 4 -15.13 -3.46 32.07
CA ILE A 4 -13.69 -3.26 31.84
C ILE A 4 -13.26 -2.22 32.86
N ASP A 5 -12.34 -2.59 33.74
CA ASP A 5 -11.66 -1.63 34.62
C ASP A 5 -10.80 -0.69 33.76
N ASP A 6 -11.21 0.58 33.70
CA ASP A 6 -10.66 1.61 32.82
C ASP A 6 -9.27 2.07 33.26
N GLU A 7 -9.07 2.25 34.57
CA GLU A 7 -7.79 2.69 35.11
C GLU A 7 -6.75 1.59 35.00
N TYR A 8 -7.13 0.36 35.37
CA TYR A 8 -6.28 -0.81 35.24
C TYR A 8 -5.83 -1.02 33.79
N ILE A 9 -6.78 -1.01 32.84
CA ILE A 9 -6.45 -1.31 31.44
C ILE A 9 -5.59 -0.22 30.80
N LYS A 10 -5.85 1.06 31.07
CA LYS A 10 -5.02 2.17 30.58
C LYS A 10 -3.59 2.06 31.10
N LYS A 11 -3.42 1.80 32.40
CA LYS A 11 -2.12 1.61 33.04
C LYS A 11 -1.37 0.41 32.46
N SER A 12 -2.02 -0.75 32.35
CA SER A 12 -1.41 -1.97 31.81
C SER A 12 -0.98 -1.79 30.35
N ILE A 13 -1.77 -1.09 29.52
CA ILE A 13 -1.39 -0.77 28.14
C ILE A 13 -0.18 0.16 28.08
N SER A 14 -0.12 1.17 28.94
CA SER A 14 1.03 2.08 29.03
C SER A 14 2.31 1.33 29.41
N ILE A 15 2.24 0.47 30.43
CA ILE A 15 3.35 -0.41 30.84
C ILE A 15 3.77 -1.32 29.69
N TYR A 16 2.81 -1.94 28.99
CA TYR A 16 3.10 -2.82 27.88
C TYR A 16 3.80 -2.08 26.73
N LYS A 17 3.37 -0.85 26.40
CA LYS A 17 4.00 -0.03 25.36
C LYS A 17 5.47 0.26 25.65
N ALA A 18 5.80 0.52 26.92
CA ALA A 18 7.16 0.82 27.37
C ALA A 18 8.04 -0.44 27.46
N THR A 19 7.51 -1.55 27.99
CA THR A 19 8.31 -2.73 28.36
C THR A 19 8.28 -3.85 27.32
N ARG A 20 7.24 -3.93 26.49
CA ARG A 20 6.94 -5.06 25.60
C ARG A 20 6.91 -6.42 26.32
N SER A 21 6.56 -6.40 27.60
CA SER A 21 6.51 -7.60 28.44
C SER A 21 5.40 -8.55 28.01
N VAL A 22 5.76 -9.82 27.82
CA VAL A 22 4.83 -10.91 27.49
C VAL A 22 3.82 -11.13 28.62
N ILE A 23 4.24 -10.94 29.87
CA ILE A 23 3.39 -11.11 31.06
C ILE A 23 2.28 -10.05 31.06
N THR A 24 2.63 -8.79 30.82
CA THR A 24 1.66 -7.68 30.77
C THR A 24 0.68 -7.84 29.61
N LEU A 25 1.11 -8.36 28.46
CA LEU A 25 0.21 -8.67 27.35
C LEU A 25 -0.80 -9.76 27.73
N LYS A 26 -0.37 -10.79 28.45
CA LYS A 26 -1.24 -11.86 28.94
C LYS A 26 -2.32 -11.33 29.88
N GLU A 27 -1.95 -10.46 30.82
CA GLU A 27 -2.89 -9.82 31.75
C GLU A 27 -3.93 -8.96 31.03
N ILE A 28 -3.49 -8.15 30.06
CA ILE A 28 -4.40 -7.36 29.21
C ILE A 28 -5.37 -8.27 28.44
N ASN A 29 -4.84 -9.35 27.87
CA ASN A 29 -5.63 -10.31 27.11
C ASN A 29 -6.68 -10.98 27.99
N GLU A 30 -6.33 -11.44 29.18
CA GLU A 30 -7.27 -12.05 30.13
C GLU A 30 -8.39 -11.08 30.52
N HIS A 31 -8.04 -9.82 30.78
CA HIS A 31 -9.01 -8.77 31.12
C HIS A 31 -10.00 -8.47 29.99
N LEU A 32 -9.54 -8.50 28.73
CA LEU A 32 -10.37 -8.17 27.56
C LEU A 32 -11.08 -9.37 26.94
N SER A 33 -10.63 -10.59 27.20
CA SER A 33 -11.05 -11.82 26.50
C SER A 33 -12.57 -12.01 26.51
N ARG A 34 -13.19 -11.89 27.69
CA ARG A 34 -14.64 -12.06 27.84
C ARG A 34 -15.43 -10.99 27.10
N TYR A 35 -14.91 -9.77 27.00
CA TYR A 35 -15.56 -8.69 26.26
C TYR A 35 -15.47 -8.91 24.75
N ILE A 36 -14.27 -9.26 24.25
CA ILE A 36 -14.02 -9.54 22.82
C ILE A 36 -14.92 -10.68 22.33
N TYR A 37 -14.97 -11.78 23.08
CA TYR A 37 -15.76 -12.95 22.73
C TYR A 37 -17.27 -12.65 22.69
N ASN A 38 -17.79 -11.89 23.65
CA ASN A 38 -19.22 -11.59 23.73
C ASN A 38 -19.66 -10.43 22.84
N TYR A 39 -18.72 -9.59 22.38
CA TYR A 39 -19.03 -8.42 21.57
C TYR A 39 -19.85 -8.76 20.32
N PRO A 40 -19.41 -9.66 19.42
CA PRO A 40 -20.14 -9.85 18.18
C PRO A 40 -21.50 -10.53 18.40
N ARG A 41 -21.63 -11.35 19.45
CA ARG A 41 -22.91 -11.94 19.87
C ARG A 41 -23.92 -10.87 20.25
N LYS A 42 -23.48 -9.84 21.00
CA LYS A 42 -24.34 -8.75 21.46
C LYS A 42 -24.61 -7.69 20.39
N ALA A 43 -23.60 -7.34 19.60
CA ALA A 43 -23.68 -6.25 18.63
C ALA A 43 -24.27 -6.70 17.27
N PHE A 44 -24.06 -7.96 16.88
CA PHE A 44 -24.45 -8.48 15.57
C PHE A 44 -25.33 -9.74 15.63
N GLY A 45 -25.70 -10.21 16.84
CA GLY A 45 -26.64 -11.32 17.01
C GLY A 45 -26.14 -12.68 16.52
N ILE A 46 -24.82 -12.88 16.41
CA ILE A 46 -24.25 -14.12 15.86
C ILE A 46 -24.21 -15.29 16.85
N ASN A 47 -24.13 -16.51 16.31
CA ASN A 47 -24.04 -17.75 17.08
C ASN A 47 -22.66 -17.94 17.75
N HIS A 48 -22.56 -18.97 18.60
CA HIS A 48 -21.35 -19.30 19.38
C HIS A 48 -20.13 -19.56 18.49
N GLU A 49 -20.30 -20.35 17.43
CA GLU A 49 -19.21 -20.76 16.52
C GLU A 49 -18.58 -19.56 15.83
N ASN A 50 -19.40 -18.67 15.25
CA ASN A 50 -18.89 -17.47 14.58
C ASN A 50 -18.26 -16.48 15.58
N ALA A 51 -18.73 -16.46 16.83
CA ALA A 51 -18.13 -15.64 17.87
C ALA A 51 -16.76 -16.18 18.32
N LEU A 52 -16.61 -17.50 18.38
CA LEU A 52 -15.33 -18.15 18.68
C LEU A 52 -14.31 -17.92 17.55
N ASP A 53 -14.73 -18.09 16.30
CA ASP A 53 -13.90 -17.79 15.13
C ASP A 53 -13.40 -16.34 15.16
N PHE A 54 -14.29 -15.39 15.43
CA PHE A 54 -13.92 -13.98 15.54
C PHE A 54 -12.96 -13.74 16.70
N TYR A 55 -13.19 -14.39 17.85
CA TYR A 55 -12.30 -14.29 19.00
C TYR A 55 -10.88 -14.73 18.63
N CYS A 56 -10.71 -15.91 18.03
CA CYS A 56 -9.41 -16.40 17.57
C CYS A 56 -8.75 -15.41 16.59
N TYR A 57 -9.52 -14.94 15.59
CA TYR A 57 -9.06 -13.93 14.64
C TYR A 57 -8.61 -12.62 15.33
N TYR A 58 -9.33 -12.17 16.35
CA TYR A 58 -9.00 -10.93 17.04
C TYR A 58 -7.78 -11.09 17.94
N MET A 59 -7.64 -12.22 18.64
CA MET A 59 -6.55 -12.48 19.57
C MET A 59 -5.18 -12.54 18.89
N GLU A 60 -5.08 -13.05 17.66
CA GLU A 60 -3.84 -12.98 16.86
C GLU A 60 -3.38 -11.54 16.57
N ARG A 61 -4.28 -10.57 16.66
CA ARG A 61 -4.06 -9.18 16.22
C ARG A 61 -4.09 -8.19 17.39
N ILE A 62 -4.44 -8.64 18.59
CA ILE A 62 -4.71 -7.80 19.75
C ILE A 62 -3.50 -6.96 20.16
N GLU A 63 -2.30 -7.54 20.10
CA GLU A 63 -1.04 -6.82 20.35
C GLU A 63 -0.93 -5.58 19.45
N ASN A 64 -1.04 -5.77 18.14
CA ASN A 64 -0.94 -4.69 17.17
C ASN A 64 -2.06 -3.64 17.30
N ILE A 65 -3.22 -4.04 17.82
CA ILE A 65 -4.37 -3.14 18.05
C ILE A 65 -4.11 -2.28 19.29
N ILE A 66 -3.69 -2.88 20.40
CA ILE A 66 -3.41 -2.19 21.67
C ILE A 66 -2.32 -1.14 21.50
N LEU A 67 -1.29 -1.42 20.70
CA LEU A 67 -0.20 -0.46 20.47
C LEU A 67 -0.66 0.84 19.82
N LYS A 68 -1.78 0.82 19.10
CA LYS A 68 -2.37 2.00 18.45
C LYS A 68 -3.25 2.82 19.40
N TYR A 69 -3.51 2.34 20.60
CA TYR A 69 -4.31 3.07 21.59
C TYR A 69 -3.55 4.28 22.11
N ASN A 70 -4.08 5.49 21.91
CA ASN A 70 -3.55 6.68 22.59
C ASN A 70 -4.46 6.98 23.78
N GLU A 71 -3.85 7.23 24.94
CA GLU A 71 -4.60 7.56 26.14
C GLU A 71 -5.34 8.88 25.95
N THR A 72 -6.61 8.88 26.32
CA THR A 72 -7.51 10.04 26.23
C THR A 72 -8.38 10.08 27.48
N GLU A 73 -9.04 11.22 27.71
CA GLU A 73 -10.00 11.40 28.80
C GLU A 73 -11.25 10.50 28.68
N VAL A 74 -11.51 9.97 27.49
CA VAL A 74 -12.62 9.06 27.23
C VAL A 74 -12.32 7.68 27.82
N LYS A 75 -13.38 6.96 28.24
CA LYS A 75 -13.25 5.56 28.66
C LYS A 75 -12.68 4.70 27.54
N PHE A 76 -11.71 3.86 27.86
CA PHE A 76 -11.07 2.88 26.97
C PHE A 76 -12.11 2.05 26.22
N ILE A 77 -13.19 1.65 26.88
CA ILE A 77 -14.26 0.84 26.28
C ILE A 77 -14.89 1.49 25.04
N THR A 78 -14.96 2.82 24.97
CA THR A 78 -15.50 3.54 23.82
C THR A 78 -14.62 3.37 22.60
N TRP A 79 -13.30 3.60 22.77
CA TRP A 79 -12.31 3.35 21.73
C TRP A 79 -12.28 1.86 21.35
N PHE A 80 -12.29 0.98 22.35
CA PHE A 80 -12.20 -0.46 22.15
C PHE A 80 -13.42 -1.03 21.43
N THR A 81 -14.61 -0.49 21.67
CA THR A 81 -15.83 -0.89 20.97
C THR A 81 -15.78 -0.48 19.49
N TYR A 82 -15.20 0.68 19.18
CA TYR A 82 -14.98 1.11 17.81
C TYR A 82 -13.95 0.22 17.09
N THR A 83 -12.85 -0.14 17.76
CA THR A 83 -11.86 -1.05 17.17
C THR A 83 -12.43 -2.45 16.96
N LEU A 84 -13.22 -2.97 17.91
CA LEU A 84 -13.91 -4.26 17.77
C LEU A 84 -14.90 -4.27 16.60
N ARG A 85 -15.68 -3.19 16.42
CA ARG A 85 -16.60 -3.05 15.27
C ARG A 85 -15.86 -3.16 13.95
N ASN A 86 -14.77 -2.39 13.79
CA ASN A 86 -13.98 -2.39 12.56
C ASN A 86 -13.29 -3.73 12.32
N SER A 87 -12.73 -4.33 13.37
CA SER A 87 -12.12 -5.66 13.29
C SER A 87 -13.12 -6.74 12.92
N TYR A 88 -14.37 -6.65 13.40
CA TYR A 88 -15.44 -7.57 13.03
C TYR A 88 -15.84 -7.43 11.56
N LEU A 89 -15.99 -6.21 11.04
CA LEU A 89 -16.25 -5.99 9.61
C LEU A 89 -15.12 -6.56 8.74
N ASN A 90 -13.87 -6.38 9.16
CA ASN A 90 -12.71 -6.97 8.50
C ASN A 90 -12.73 -8.50 8.54
N TYR A 91 -13.12 -9.09 9.68
CA TYR A 91 -13.29 -10.54 9.84
C TYR A 91 -14.36 -11.08 8.89
N VAL A 92 -15.51 -10.42 8.76
CA VAL A 92 -16.57 -10.83 7.81
C VAL A 92 -16.02 -10.82 6.37
N GLY A 93 -15.26 -9.80 5.99
CA GLY A 93 -14.60 -9.76 4.68
C GLY A 93 -13.54 -10.85 4.50
N TYR A 94 -12.78 -11.16 5.55
CA TYR A 94 -11.80 -12.25 5.57
C TYR A 94 -12.47 -13.62 5.41
N LYS A 95 -13.54 -13.88 6.17
CA LYS A 95 -14.32 -15.13 6.13
C LYS A 95 -14.95 -15.34 4.75
N LYS A 96 -15.59 -14.33 4.17
CA LYS A 96 -16.14 -14.40 2.80
C LYS A 96 -15.08 -14.75 1.75
N ARG A 97 -13.86 -14.23 1.89
CA ARG A 97 -12.74 -14.61 1.00
C ARG A 97 -12.32 -16.05 1.24
N LYS A 98 -12.13 -16.45 2.51
CA LYS A 98 -11.75 -17.81 2.87
C LYS A 98 -12.77 -18.84 2.38
N ASP A 99 -14.06 -18.57 2.56
CA ASP A 99 -15.17 -19.44 2.12
C ASP A 99 -15.30 -19.49 0.58
N LYS A 100 -14.90 -18.42 -0.13
CA LYS A 100 -14.82 -18.45 -1.61
C LYS A 100 -13.75 -19.41 -2.12
N TYR A 101 -12.69 -19.64 -1.33
CA TYR A 101 -11.58 -20.53 -1.69
C TYR A 101 -11.63 -21.89 -0.97
N SER A 102 -12.57 -22.10 -0.03
CA SER A 102 -12.67 -23.34 0.77
C SER A 102 -13.17 -24.56 -0.01
N ASN A 103 -13.77 -24.38 -1.20
CA ASN A 103 -14.11 -25.48 -2.10
C ASN A 103 -12.91 -26.05 -2.86
N VAL A 104 -11.72 -25.47 -2.69
CA VAL A 104 -10.47 -26.01 -3.23
C VAL A 104 -9.73 -26.66 -2.06
N LYS A 105 -9.58 -27.99 -2.09
CA LYS A 105 -8.77 -28.71 -1.12
C LYS A 105 -7.33 -28.24 -1.26
N GLU A 106 -6.87 -27.39 -0.35
CA GLU A 106 -5.48 -26.90 -0.34
C GLU A 106 -4.55 -28.10 -0.17
N ILE A 107 -3.62 -28.26 -1.12
CA ILE A 107 -2.60 -29.31 -1.09
C ILE A 107 -1.34 -28.68 -0.48
N SER A 108 -0.72 -29.36 0.48
CA SER A 108 0.57 -28.90 1.04
C SER A 108 1.58 -28.72 -0.08
N ILE A 109 2.36 -27.64 -0.03
CA ILE A 109 3.45 -27.41 -1.00
C ILE A 109 4.54 -28.48 -0.88
N ASP A 110 4.64 -29.11 0.29
CA ASP A 110 5.55 -30.23 0.58
C ASP A 110 4.93 -31.58 0.20
N ALA A 111 3.75 -31.61 -0.42
CA ALA A 111 3.14 -32.87 -0.82
C ALA A 111 4.00 -33.53 -1.92
N PRO A 112 4.32 -34.84 -1.78
CA PRO A 112 5.14 -35.54 -2.73
C PRO A 112 4.42 -35.69 -4.06
N LEU A 113 5.14 -35.46 -5.16
CA LEU A 113 4.63 -35.73 -6.49
C LEU A 113 4.64 -37.24 -6.73
N CYS A 114 3.50 -37.78 -7.17
CA CYS A 114 3.36 -39.22 -7.41
C CYS A 114 4.50 -39.73 -8.31
N ASN A 115 5.14 -40.81 -7.88
CA ASN A 115 6.24 -41.54 -8.53
C ASN A 115 7.66 -40.94 -8.42
N ARG A 116 7.90 -39.89 -7.61
CA ARG A 116 9.27 -39.47 -7.27
C ARG A 116 9.35 -38.98 -5.82
N GLU A 117 9.87 -39.83 -4.93
CA GLU A 117 9.97 -39.56 -3.48
C GLU A 117 10.76 -38.28 -3.12
N ALA A 118 11.56 -37.74 -4.04
CA ALA A 118 12.40 -36.58 -3.81
C ALA A 118 11.84 -35.24 -4.32
N TYR A 119 10.74 -35.23 -5.07
CA TYR A 119 10.17 -33.99 -5.65
C TYR A 119 8.84 -33.64 -5.00
N THR A 120 8.76 -32.41 -4.50
CA THR A 120 7.57 -31.81 -3.90
C THR A 120 6.89 -30.87 -4.89
N LEU A 121 5.66 -30.44 -4.58
CA LEU A 121 5.00 -29.37 -5.34
C LEU A 121 5.84 -28.08 -5.36
N HIS A 122 6.67 -27.84 -4.34
CA HIS A 122 7.60 -26.70 -4.33
C HIS A 122 8.60 -26.71 -5.49
N ASP A 123 9.06 -27.90 -5.91
CA ASP A 123 10.09 -28.06 -6.93
C ASP A 123 9.57 -27.90 -8.37
N VAL A 124 8.24 -27.96 -8.56
CA VAL A 124 7.57 -27.91 -9.87
C VAL A 124 6.78 -26.62 -10.08
N LEU A 125 6.37 -25.95 -9.01
CA LEU A 125 5.73 -24.65 -9.09
C LEU A 125 6.78 -23.56 -9.36
N TYR A 126 7.01 -23.27 -10.64
CA TYR A 126 7.84 -22.15 -11.05
C TYR A 126 7.11 -20.83 -10.77
N ASP A 127 7.88 -19.81 -10.37
CA ASP A 127 7.38 -18.47 -10.20
C ASP A 127 6.89 -17.92 -11.55
N THR A 128 5.58 -17.73 -11.70
CA THR A 128 5.01 -17.13 -12.91
C THR A 128 5.25 -15.63 -12.98
N LYS A 129 5.75 -15.01 -11.89
CA LYS A 129 6.20 -13.62 -11.94
C LYS A 129 7.66 -13.61 -12.36
N THR A 130 7.89 -13.12 -13.57
CA THR A 130 9.23 -12.76 -14.00
C THR A 130 9.70 -11.57 -13.14
N TYR A 131 10.71 -11.83 -12.31
CA TYR A 131 11.55 -10.78 -11.71
C TYR A 131 12.83 -10.62 -12.54
N SER A 132 12.69 -10.77 -13.86
CA SER A 132 13.79 -10.62 -14.80
C SER A 132 14.15 -9.15 -14.87
N LEU A 133 15.41 -8.83 -14.56
CA LEU A 133 15.99 -7.51 -14.88
C LEU A 133 15.99 -7.24 -16.39
N ASN A 134 15.83 -8.27 -17.23
CA ASN A 134 15.75 -8.13 -18.69
C ASN A 134 14.35 -7.76 -19.19
N ASP A 135 13.28 -7.94 -18.40
CA ASP A 135 11.96 -7.39 -18.77
C ASP A 135 11.98 -5.85 -18.73
N TYR A 136 12.95 -5.25 -18.02
CA TYR A 136 13.20 -3.80 -18.05
C TYR A 136 14.00 -3.32 -19.26
N VAL A 137 14.59 -4.23 -20.05
CA VAL A 137 15.49 -3.88 -21.16
C VAL A 137 14.77 -3.94 -22.51
N ASP A 138 13.77 -4.83 -22.68
CA ASP A 138 12.92 -4.85 -23.88
C ASP A 138 11.69 -3.92 -23.78
N ASP A 139 11.20 -3.56 -22.57
CA ASP A 139 10.02 -2.67 -22.40
C ASP A 139 10.34 -1.17 -22.58
N ALA A 140 11.61 -0.77 -22.65
CA ALA A 140 11.96 0.65 -22.77
C ALA A 140 11.43 1.28 -24.08
N ASP A 141 11.52 0.52 -25.18
CA ASP A 141 10.95 0.90 -26.48
C ASP A 141 9.41 0.92 -26.45
N ASP A 142 8.77 0.09 -25.63
CA ASP A 142 7.32 0.08 -25.46
C ASP A 142 6.81 1.25 -24.60
N ILE A 143 7.54 1.66 -23.56
CA ILE A 143 7.14 2.80 -22.71
C ILE A 143 7.16 4.12 -23.48
N GLU A 144 8.21 4.37 -24.28
CA GLU A 144 8.29 5.59 -25.10
C GLU A 144 7.20 5.60 -26.18
N ASN A 145 6.96 4.45 -26.84
CA ASN A 145 5.87 4.30 -27.82
C ASN A 145 4.47 4.46 -27.19
N ILE A 146 4.24 3.90 -26.00
CA ILE A 146 2.99 4.09 -25.24
C ILE A 146 2.84 5.55 -24.82
N GLY A 147 3.91 6.16 -24.31
CA GLY A 147 3.98 7.58 -23.96
C GLY A 147 3.59 8.46 -25.16
N LEU A 148 4.16 8.20 -26.33
CA LEU A 148 3.84 8.93 -27.57
C LEU A 148 2.39 8.72 -28.01
N LYS A 149 1.87 7.48 -27.96
CA LYS A 149 0.46 7.19 -28.26
C LYS A 149 -0.48 7.94 -27.31
N MET A 150 -0.18 7.95 -26.01
CA MET A 150 -0.96 8.68 -25.01
C MET A 150 -0.87 10.20 -25.24
N PHE A 151 0.31 10.71 -25.55
CA PHE A 151 0.56 12.12 -25.84
C PHE A 151 -0.31 12.58 -27.03
N ASN A 152 -0.20 11.90 -28.17
CA ASN A 152 -0.98 12.20 -29.37
C ASN A 152 -2.49 12.09 -29.13
N TYR A 153 -2.91 11.06 -28.38
CA TYR A 153 -4.31 10.89 -28.02
C TYR A 153 -4.85 12.06 -27.19
N ILE A 154 -4.11 12.49 -26.17
CA ILE A 154 -4.50 13.61 -25.31
C ILE A 154 -4.57 14.91 -26.11
N GLU A 155 -3.56 15.23 -26.92
CA GLU A 155 -3.56 16.42 -27.78
C GLU A 155 -4.75 16.44 -28.75
N SER A 156 -5.17 15.29 -29.26
CA SER A 156 -6.29 15.20 -30.22
C SER A 156 -7.67 15.47 -29.60
N ILE A 157 -7.82 15.33 -28.29
CA ILE A 157 -9.12 15.36 -27.60
C ILE A 157 -9.27 16.56 -26.66
N PHE A 158 -8.18 16.95 -26.02
CA PHE A 158 -8.19 17.97 -24.98
C PHE A 158 -7.60 19.28 -25.51
N ASN A 159 -8.09 20.40 -24.97
CA ASN A 159 -7.52 21.70 -25.29
C ASN A 159 -6.06 21.78 -24.82
N GLU A 160 -5.29 22.67 -25.45
CA GLU A 160 -3.84 22.79 -25.25
C GLU A 160 -3.46 22.98 -23.78
N ARG A 161 -4.18 23.85 -23.03
CA ARG A 161 -3.94 24.09 -21.61
C ARG A 161 -4.15 22.85 -20.76
N ASP A 162 -5.26 22.13 -20.96
CA ASP A 162 -5.62 20.96 -20.16
C ASP A 162 -4.67 19.79 -20.46
N SER A 163 -4.29 19.62 -21.73
CA SER A 163 -3.26 18.67 -22.19
C SER A 163 -1.91 18.95 -21.54
N LEU A 164 -1.43 20.20 -21.65
CA LEU A 164 -0.18 20.65 -21.03
C LEU A 164 -0.18 20.50 -19.51
N THR A 165 -1.30 20.81 -18.85
CA THR A 165 -1.44 20.61 -17.41
C THR A 165 -1.22 19.13 -17.03
N PHE A 166 -1.73 18.21 -17.84
CA PHE A 166 -1.53 16.77 -17.62
C PHE A 166 -0.11 16.32 -17.94
N PHE A 167 0.47 16.78 -19.04
CA PHE A 167 1.85 16.45 -19.40
C PHE A 167 2.83 16.94 -18.34
N MET A 168 2.68 18.19 -17.90
CA MET A 168 3.48 18.76 -16.83
C MET A 168 3.27 18.04 -15.50
N HIS A 169 2.05 17.60 -15.17
CA HIS A 169 1.84 16.81 -13.96
C HIS A 169 2.63 15.48 -13.98
N ASN A 170 2.66 14.81 -15.14
CA ASN A 170 3.35 13.53 -15.35
C ASN A 170 4.67 13.73 -16.12
N LEU A 171 5.41 14.80 -15.79
CA LEU A 171 6.56 15.29 -16.54
C LEU A 171 7.60 14.20 -16.85
N GLU A 172 7.85 13.28 -15.93
CA GLU A 172 8.81 12.19 -16.12
C GLU A 172 8.52 11.32 -17.35
N LEU A 173 7.23 11.10 -17.68
CA LEU A 173 6.83 10.33 -18.85
C LEU A 173 6.92 11.14 -20.15
N PHE A 174 6.76 12.46 -20.08
CA PHE A 174 6.60 13.34 -21.25
C PHE A 174 7.73 14.36 -21.41
N ILE A 175 8.84 14.21 -20.68
CA ILE A 175 9.90 15.24 -20.60
C ILE A 175 10.47 15.59 -21.98
N ASN A 176 10.60 14.60 -22.87
CA ASN A 176 11.11 14.78 -24.22
C ASN A 176 10.07 15.37 -25.20
N LEU A 177 8.78 15.33 -24.83
CA LEU A 177 7.67 15.74 -25.69
C LEU A 177 7.10 17.11 -25.31
N VAL A 178 7.24 17.54 -24.05
CA VAL A 178 6.52 18.71 -23.51
C VAL A 178 7.12 20.06 -23.89
N SER A 179 8.40 20.11 -24.27
CA SER A 179 9.11 21.37 -24.56
C SER A 179 8.47 22.17 -25.70
N LYS A 180 8.15 21.51 -26.81
CA LYS A 180 7.54 22.16 -27.99
C LYS A 180 6.11 22.68 -27.71
N PRO A 181 5.20 21.89 -27.10
CA PRO A 181 3.91 22.38 -26.62
C PRO A 181 4.01 23.58 -25.68
N LEU A 182 4.98 23.60 -24.74
CA LEU A 182 5.18 24.74 -23.84
C LEU A 182 5.61 26.00 -24.60
N MET A 183 6.56 25.86 -25.53
CA MET A 183 7.01 26.96 -26.37
C MET A 183 5.85 27.56 -27.16
N ASN A 184 5.00 26.73 -27.75
CA ASN A 184 3.84 27.17 -28.52
C ASN A 184 2.80 27.87 -27.65
N TYR A 185 2.41 27.25 -26.52
CA TYR A 185 1.35 27.77 -25.66
C TYR A 185 1.72 29.12 -25.01
N PHE A 186 2.96 29.26 -24.53
CA PHE A 186 3.42 30.49 -23.90
C PHE A 186 4.06 31.47 -24.88
N SER A 187 4.30 31.08 -26.13
CA SER A 187 5.06 31.86 -27.11
C SER A 187 6.45 32.27 -26.61
N ILE A 188 7.18 31.32 -26.05
CA ILE A 188 8.48 31.50 -25.38
C ILE A 188 9.61 30.78 -26.11
N SER A 189 10.86 31.13 -25.79
CA SER A 189 12.04 30.44 -26.33
C SER A 189 12.21 29.03 -25.72
N TYR A 190 13.06 28.22 -26.36
CA TYR A 190 13.38 26.88 -25.84
C TYR A 190 14.03 26.95 -24.46
N GLU A 191 14.92 27.91 -24.24
CA GLU A 191 15.63 28.11 -22.96
C GLU A 191 14.64 28.45 -21.83
N GLU A 192 13.63 29.28 -22.13
CA GLU A 192 12.58 29.62 -21.20
C GLU A 192 11.67 28.42 -20.89
N ALA A 193 11.29 27.65 -21.90
CA ALA A 193 10.51 26.41 -21.72
C ALA A 193 11.28 25.38 -20.89
N TYR A 194 12.58 25.21 -21.16
CA TYR A 194 13.46 24.32 -20.40
C TYR A 194 13.62 24.77 -18.94
N SER A 195 13.71 26.08 -18.70
CA SER A 195 13.72 26.65 -17.34
C SER A 195 12.45 26.31 -16.55
N ILE A 196 11.28 26.33 -17.20
CA ILE A 196 10.02 25.90 -16.58
C ILE A 196 10.05 24.40 -16.24
N ILE A 197 10.54 23.57 -17.15
CA ILE A 197 10.69 22.12 -16.95
C ILE A 197 11.59 21.82 -15.76
N GLU A 198 12.75 22.46 -15.65
CA GLU A 198 13.69 22.24 -14.55
C GLU A 198 13.12 22.71 -13.20
N LYS A 199 12.42 23.85 -13.17
CA LYS A 199 11.67 24.28 -11.98
C LYS A 199 10.60 23.27 -11.57
N ALA A 200 9.90 22.68 -12.54
CA ALA A 200 8.92 21.65 -12.29
C ALA A 200 9.56 20.36 -11.73
N ARG A 201 10.70 19.92 -12.28
CA ARG A 201 11.47 18.75 -11.77
C ARG A 201 11.95 18.96 -10.34
N ALA A 202 12.39 20.17 -10.00
CA ALA A 202 12.82 20.49 -8.65
C ALA A 202 11.71 20.26 -7.59
N THR A 203 10.42 20.32 -7.96
CA THR A 203 9.30 20.08 -7.03
C THR A 203 9.23 18.64 -6.53
N TYR A 204 9.81 17.68 -7.25
CA TYR A 204 9.76 16.26 -6.89
C TYR A 204 11.15 15.59 -6.81
N ILE A 205 12.24 16.33 -7.02
CA ILE A 205 13.61 15.77 -7.00
C ILE A 205 13.94 15.05 -5.67
N HIS A 206 13.46 15.58 -4.55
CA HIS A 206 13.65 14.98 -3.23
C HIS A 206 12.99 13.59 -3.10
N LYS A 207 11.93 13.33 -3.87
CA LYS A 207 11.25 12.03 -3.88
C LYS A 207 12.11 10.93 -4.50
N TYR A 208 13.00 11.25 -5.44
CA TYR A 208 13.97 10.27 -5.96
C TYR A 208 14.97 9.85 -4.89
N ASN A 209 15.44 10.79 -4.07
CA ASN A 209 16.32 10.45 -2.96
C ASN A 209 15.64 9.50 -1.96
N ASP A 210 14.34 9.68 -1.71
CA ASP A 210 13.56 8.77 -0.87
C ASP A 210 13.34 7.40 -1.52
N ILE A 211 13.12 7.36 -2.84
CA ILE A 211 13.06 6.11 -3.63
C ILE A 211 14.37 5.33 -3.50
N ILE A 212 15.51 5.98 -3.74
CA ILE A 212 16.84 5.36 -3.66
C ILE A 212 17.07 4.80 -2.25
N LYS A 213 16.85 5.61 -1.21
CA LYS A 213 16.98 5.15 0.20
C LYS A 213 16.09 3.95 0.52
N LEU A 214 14.88 3.91 -0.02
CA LEU A 214 13.97 2.77 0.18
C LEU A 214 14.44 1.54 -0.59
N GLN A 215 14.95 1.70 -1.82
CA GLN A 215 15.53 0.62 -2.61
C GLN A 215 16.75 0.01 -1.91
N ASP A 216 17.68 0.84 -1.42
CA ASP A 216 18.84 0.40 -0.65
C ASP A 216 18.42 -0.32 0.64
N SER A 217 17.43 0.23 1.35
CA SER A 217 16.87 -0.43 2.53
C SER A 217 16.24 -1.79 2.21
N ILE A 218 15.62 -1.96 1.05
CA ILE A 218 15.04 -3.24 0.61
C ILE A 218 16.15 -4.22 0.23
N ALA A 219 17.18 -3.78 -0.49
CA ALA A 219 18.34 -4.58 -0.85
C ALA A 219 19.05 -5.12 0.40
N ASN A 220 19.28 -4.26 1.41
CA ASN A 220 19.86 -4.66 2.68
C ASN A 220 19.01 -5.71 3.42
N ILE A 221 17.68 -5.60 3.41
CA ILE A 221 16.79 -6.61 3.99
C ILE A 221 16.88 -7.93 3.21
N ASN A 222 16.97 -7.89 1.87
CA ASN A 222 17.15 -9.10 1.07
C ASN A 222 18.47 -9.82 1.40
N LEU A 223 19.56 -9.07 1.57
CA LEU A 223 20.85 -9.64 1.98
C LEU A 223 20.74 -10.34 3.35
N GLN A 224 20.09 -9.70 4.33
CA GLN A 224 19.85 -10.30 5.65
C GLN A 224 18.99 -11.56 5.57
N ILE A 225 17.94 -11.56 4.73
CA ILE A 225 17.11 -12.76 4.52
C ILE A 225 17.95 -13.89 3.93
N ALA A 226 18.76 -13.60 2.90
CA ALA A 226 19.60 -14.60 2.26
C ALA A 226 20.62 -15.20 3.25
N GLU A 227 21.24 -14.38 4.09
CA GLU A 227 22.19 -14.83 5.10
C GLU A 227 21.52 -15.69 6.19
N ASN A 228 20.36 -15.28 6.69
CA ASN A 228 19.62 -16.03 7.70
C ASN A 228 19.07 -17.35 7.16
N ASN A 229 18.61 -17.37 5.91
CA ASN A 229 18.18 -18.61 5.24
C ASN A 229 19.35 -19.60 5.11
N ARG A 230 20.57 -19.13 4.77
CA ARG A 230 21.79 -19.98 4.77
C ARG A 230 22.10 -20.58 6.14
N LYS A 231 21.72 -19.89 7.21
CA LYS A 231 21.89 -20.32 8.61
C LYS A 231 20.70 -21.13 9.16
N GLY A 232 19.66 -21.39 8.35
CA GLY A 232 18.44 -22.09 8.78
C GLY A 232 17.55 -21.28 9.74
N ILE A 233 17.69 -19.96 9.78
CA ILE A 233 16.94 -19.07 10.70
C ILE A 233 15.67 -18.57 10.01
N PHE A 234 14.54 -18.60 10.72
CA PHE A 234 13.27 -18.08 10.22
C PHE A 234 13.30 -16.55 9.99
N THR A 235 12.90 -16.11 8.80
CA THR A 235 13.01 -14.71 8.35
C THR A 235 11.66 -13.97 8.19
N ILE A 236 10.58 -14.51 8.77
CA ILE A 236 9.20 -13.99 8.61
C ILE A 236 9.09 -12.50 8.99
N HIS A 237 9.77 -12.06 10.06
CA HIS A 237 9.76 -10.65 10.47
C HIS A 237 10.43 -9.73 9.43
N LEU A 238 11.51 -10.20 8.79
CA LEU A 238 12.24 -9.46 7.75
C LEU A 238 11.42 -9.38 6.47
N ALA A 239 10.73 -10.46 6.10
CA ALA A 239 9.80 -10.48 4.97
C ALA A 239 8.65 -9.47 5.18
N SER A 240 8.08 -9.40 6.38
CA SER A 240 7.07 -8.40 6.75
C SER A 240 7.61 -6.97 6.64
N LYS A 241 8.84 -6.73 7.15
CA LYS A 241 9.52 -5.42 7.07
C LYS A 241 9.79 -5.01 5.62
N LYS A 242 10.26 -5.94 4.77
CA LYS A 242 10.41 -5.76 3.32
C LYS A 242 9.09 -5.34 2.69
N GLN A 243 8.00 -6.05 2.98
CA GLN A 243 6.70 -5.74 2.39
C GLN A 243 6.19 -4.34 2.77
N GLN A 244 6.44 -3.90 4.02
CA GLN A 244 6.11 -2.53 4.44
C GLN A 244 6.92 -1.48 3.66
N LYS A 245 8.20 -1.74 3.40
CA LYS A 245 9.07 -0.84 2.61
C LYS A 245 8.66 -0.80 1.14
N ILE A 246 8.31 -1.93 0.54
CA ILE A 246 7.76 -2.00 -0.82
C ILE A 246 6.46 -1.20 -0.93
N LYS A 247 5.55 -1.33 0.04
CA LYS A 247 4.32 -0.52 0.06
C LYS A 247 4.61 0.99 0.14
N LYS A 248 5.60 1.39 0.94
CA LYS A 248 6.03 2.80 1.00
C LYS A 248 6.61 3.26 -0.34
N LEU A 249 7.48 2.45 -0.96
CA LEU A 249 8.05 2.74 -2.27
C LEU A 249 6.96 2.95 -3.33
N GLN A 250 5.99 2.03 -3.41
CA GLN A 250 4.86 2.11 -4.34
C GLN A 250 3.92 3.30 -4.09
N SER A 251 3.95 3.88 -2.89
CA SER A 251 3.13 5.05 -2.55
C SER A 251 3.74 6.38 -3.00
N ILE A 252 5.05 6.42 -3.26
CA ILE A 252 5.74 7.61 -3.71
C ILE A 252 5.36 7.86 -5.17
N LYS A 253 4.74 9.00 -5.43
CA LYS A 253 4.39 9.45 -6.79
C LYS A 253 5.32 10.58 -7.20
N VAL A 254 6.07 10.33 -8.26
CA VAL A 254 6.96 11.30 -8.90
C VAL A 254 6.12 12.11 -9.90
N THR A 255 5.55 13.20 -9.39
CA THR A 255 4.68 14.08 -10.17
C THR A 255 4.88 15.51 -9.71
N VAL A 256 4.72 16.46 -10.64
CA VAL A 256 4.73 17.89 -10.34
C VAL A 256 3.54 18.24 -9.44
N SER A 257 3.78 19.12 -8.45
CA SER A 257 2.77 19.52 -7.48
C SER A 257 1.63 20.30 -8.14
N TYR A 258 0.42 20.18 -7.59
CA TYR A 258 -0.74 20.91 -8.12
C TYR A 258 -0.60 22.41 -7.91
N ASP A 259 0.07 22.85 -6.85
CA ASP A 259 0.31 24.28 -6.59
C ASP A 259 1.23 24.89 -7.67
N PHE A 260 2.26 24.17 -8.10
CA PHE A 260 3.12 24.62 -9.19
C PHE A 260 2.34 24.79 -10.49
N LEU A 261 1.51 23.79 -10.85
CA LEU A 261 0.69 23.84 -12.07
C LEU A 261 -0.38 24.92 -12.00
N SER A 262 -0.98 25.11 -10.82
CA SER A 262 -1.96 26.15 -10.55
C SER A 262 -1.38 27.53 -10.84
N ASN A 263 -0.17 27.79 -10.36
CA ASN A 263 0.55 29.04 -10.60
C ASN A 263 1.02 29.19 -12.05
N LEU A 264 1.50 28.09 -12.68
CA LEU A 264 2.02 28.13 -14.05
C LEU A 264 0.93 28.47 -15.09
N PHE A 265 -0.26 27.90 -14.93
CA PHE A 265 -1.36 28.06 -15.89
C PHE A 265 -2.42 29.08 -15.46
N ASP A 266 -2.21 29.78 -14.34
CA ASP A 266 -3.17 30.71 -13.74
C ASP A 266 -4.58 30.12 -13.56
N ILE A 267 -4.64 28.92 -12.97
CA ILE A 267 -5.88 28.19 -12.69
C ILE A 267 -5.90 27.73 -11.24
N THR A 268 -7.08 27.44 -10.69
CA THR A 268 -7.18 26.92 -9.31
C THR A 268 -6.64 25.48 -9.18
N VAL A 269 -6.11 25.13 -8.01
CA VAL A 269 -5.71 23.74 -7.66
C VAL A 269 -6.85 22.73 -7.89
N ASN A 270 -8.10 23.15 -7.63
CA ASN A 270 -9.28 22.34 -7.91
C ASN A 270 -9.50 22.10 -9.40
N ALA A 271 -9.20 23.08 -10.25
CA ALA A 271 -9.25 22.93 -11.71
C ALA A 271 -8.17 21.95 -12.18
N VAL A 272 -6.93 22.08 -11.70
CA VAL A 272 -5.83 21.13 -11.98
C VAL A 272 -6.26 19.69 -11.64
N THR A 273 -6.83 19.49 -10.45
CA THR A 273 -7.31 18.17 -10.00
C THR A 273 -8.38 17.60 -10.93
N LYS A 274 -9.35 18.43 -11.35
CA LYS A 274 -10.43 18.03 -12.27
C LYS A 274 -9.88 17.66 -13.65
N ILE A 275 -8.97 18.46 -14.20
CA ILE A 275 -8.32 18.20 -15.49
C ILE A 275 -7.62 16.84 -15.46
N ILE A 276 -6.76 16.62 -14.45
CA ILE A 276 -6.01 15.37 -14.31
C ILE A 276 -6.94 14.17 -14.17
N LYS A 277 -8.00 14.29 -13.37
CA LYS A 277 -8.97 13.20 -13.18
C LYS A 277 -9.72 12.90 -14.48
N LYS A 278 -10.15 13.93 -15.21
CA LYS A 278 -10.87 13.79 -16.49
C LYS A 278 -10.02 13.05 -17.51
N ILE A 279 -8.78 13.48 -17.70
CA ILE A 279 -7.85 12.86 -18.66
C ILE A 279 -7.53 11.40 -18.24
N LYS A 280 -7.30 11.14 -16.95
CA LYS A 280 -7.08 9.77 -16.45
C LYS A 280 -8.26 8.84 -16.72
N THR A 281 -9.49 9.30 -16.52
CA THR A 281 -10.69 8.49 -16.80
C THR A 281 -10.77 8.13 -18.28
N GLN A 282 -10.58 9.11 -19.17
CA GLN A 282 -10.63 8.90 -20.61
C GLN A 282 -9.53 7.94 -21.10
N LEU A 283 -8.31 8.08 -20.59
CA LEU A 283 -7.21 7.16 -20.92
C LEU A 283 -7.53 5.71 -20.53
N LYS A 284 -8.12 5.48 -19.35
CA LYS A 284 -8.51 4.13 -18.90
C LYS A 284 -9.54 3.49 -19.81
N GLU A 285 -10.55 4.27 -20.20
CA GLU A 285 -11.61 3.81 -21.12
C GLU A 285 -11.05 3.45 -22.50
N SER A 286 -10.05 4.21 -22.97
CA SER A 286 -9.54 4.13 -24.35
C SER A 286 -8.44 3.08 -24.53
N PHE A 287 -7.60 2.88 -23.50
CA PHE A 287 -6.47 1.95 -23.55
C PHE A 287 -6.75 0.59 -22.89
N LYS A 288 -7.98 0.34 -22.39
CA LYS A 288 -8.36 -0.88 -21.65
C LYS A 288 -7.36 -1.27 -20.54
N LEU A 289 -6.86 -0.26 -19.81
CA LEU A 289 -5.97 -0.41 -18.66
C LEU A 289 -6.73 -0.58 -17.34
#